data_AF-A0A7V1ICE2-F1
#
_entry.id   AF-A0A7V1ICE2-F1
#
_cell.length_a   1.000
_cell.length_b   1.000
_cell.length_c   1.000
_cell.angle_alpha   90.00
_cell.angle_beta   90.00
_cell.angle_gamma   90.00
#
_symmetry.space_group_name_H-M   'P 1'
#
loop_
_entity.id
_entity.type
_entity.pdbx_description
1 polymer ?
#
loop_
_entity_poly.entity_id
_entity_poly.type
_entity_poly.pdbx_seq_one_letter_code
_entity_poly.pdbx_strand_id
1 'polypeptide(L)'
;MNRALRSLLLAGAFLFAVAGWSSGRPVRFENGLSRVLSGAAPDQPIRLLVLFAGPLEGKDLLPRAQRLPAPERREWVLERLKDHFAAVAWEAMAWIRAEQAAGRADLVRPLWMANGCFLRLRADRVDLLARRPGVQRLRYDPPIPFERLADSGGEADTIEAEVPVASLSWGVSR
;
A
#
# COMPACT_ATOMS: atom_id res chain seq x y z
N MET A 1 8.75 42.89 -40.39
CA MET A 1 9.52 42.32 -39.25
C MET A 1 8.48 41.82 -38.24
N ASN A 2 8.02 40.57 -38.41
CA ASN A 2 6.64 40.18 -38.06
C ASN A 2 6.57 39.21 -36.87
N ARG A 3 5.54 39.42 -36.05
CA ARG A 3 5.26 38.84 -34.71
C ARG A 3 5.27 37.30 -34.62
N ALA A 4 5.33 36.57 -35.73
CA ALA A 4 5.35 35.11 -35.77
C ALA A 4 6.66 34.48 -35.22
N LEU A 5 7.78 35.22 -35.22
CA LEU A 5 9.07 34.69 -34.76
C LEU A 5 9.28 34.78 -33.24
N ARG A 6 8.47 35.55 -32.51
CA ARG A 6 8.57 35.66 -31.04
C ARG A 6 7.83 34.55 -30.30
N SER A 7 6.89 33.87 -30.95
CA SER A 7 6.11 32.76 -30.37
C SER A 7 6.89 31.44 -30.31
N LEU A 8 7.97 31.29 -31.10
CA LEU A 8 8.76 30.07 -31.14
C LEU A 8 9.86 29.98 -30.06
N LEU A 9 10.16 31.08 -29.36
CA LEU A 9 11.16 31.12 -28.29
C LEU A 9 10.58 30.98 -26.87
N LEU A 10 9.25 31.04 -26.73
CA LEU A 10 8.54 30.83 -25.45
C LEU A 10 8.04 29.39 -25.25
N ALA A 11 8.13 28.52 -26.27
CA ALA A 11 7.77 27.11 -26.17
C ALA A 11 8.92 26.20 -25.68
N GLY A 12 10.13 26.74 -25.51
CA GLY A 12 11.33 25.96 -25.12
C GLY A 12 11.64 25.92 -23.61
N ALA A 13 10.90 26.65 -22.76
CA ALA A 13 11.24 26.86 -21.36
C ALA A 13 10.36 26.10 -20.34
N PHE A 14 9.63 25.07 -20.78
CA PHE A 14 8.79 24.23 -19.92
C PHE A 14 9.33 22.80 -19.78
N LEU A 15 10.66 22.64 -19.79
CA LEU A 15 11.31 21.32 -19.85
C LEU A 15 12.10 20.90 -18.61
N PHE A 16 12.27 21.73 -17.57
CA PHE A 16 13.17 21.37 -16.47
C PHE A 16 12.79 21.93 -15.09
N ALA A 17 11.58 21.65 -14.59
CA ALA A 17 11.23 22.03 -13.21
C ALA A 17 10.39 21.00 -12.44
N VAL A 18 10.58 19.70 -12.68
CA VAL A 18 10.18 18.66 -11.71
C VAL A 18 11.32 17.65 -11.51
N ALA A 19 12.54 18.15 -11.42
CA ALA A 19 13.59 17.45 -10.67
C ALA A 19 13.45 17.81 -9.18
N GLY A 20 12.24 17.63 -8.65
CA GLY A 20 12.10 17.43 -7.20
C GLY A 20 12.73 16.08 -6.92
N TRP A 21 14.05 16.08 -6.73
CA TRP A 21 14.79 14.97 -6.15
C TRP A 21 14.15 14.73 -4.79
N SER A 22 13.09 13.92 -4.77
CA SER A 22 12.61 13.34 -3.54
C SER A 22 13.81 12.53 -3.07
N SER A 23 14.49 13.02 -2.03
CA SER A 23 15.41 12.26 -1.22
C SER A 23 14.58 11.16 -0.57
N GLY A 24 14.24 10.16 -1.39
CA GLY A 24 13.35 9.08 -1.04
C GLY A 24 13.96 8.43 0.17
N ARG A 25 13.24 8.48 1.29
CA ARG A 25 13.63 7.72 2.47
C ARG A 25 13.87 6.28 2.01
N PRO A 26 14.99 5.66 2.40
CA PRO A 26 15.28 4.29 1.97
C PRO A 26 14.13 3.39 2.40
N VAL A 27 13.70 2.52 1.48
CA VAL A 27 12.65 1.54 1.75
C VAL A 27 13.11 0.61 2.87
N ARG A 28 12.24 0.38 3.86
CA ARG A 28 12.56 -0.50 4.99
C ARG A 28 12.13 -1.93 4.68
N PHE A 29 13.05 -2.86 4.89
CA PHE A 29 12.78 -4.30 4.77
C PHE A 29 12.45 -4.84 6.17
N GLU A 30 11.27 -5.43 6.33
CA GLU A 30 10.73 -5.88 7.61
C GLU A 30 10.58 -7.41 7.66
N ASN A 31 10.39 -7.95 8.87
CA ASN A 31 10.17 -9.39 9.12
C ASN A 31 11.25 -10.32 8.54
N GLY A 32 12.51 -9.89 8.56
CA GLY A 32 13.62 -10.70 8.07
C GLY A 32 13.67 -10.86 6.55
N LEU A 33 12.96 -10.01 5.78
CA LEU A 33 12.94 -10.06 4.32
C LEU A 33 14.36 -10.09 3.72
N SER A 34 15.31 -9.28 4.20
CA SER A 34 16.69 -9.29 3.69
C SER A 34 17.37 -10.66 3.82
N ARG A 35 17.13 -11.38 4.92
CA ARG A 35 17.66 -12.74 5.13
C ARG A 35 17.02 -13.74 4.16
N VAL A 36 15.71 -13.60 3.94
CA VAL A 36 14.98 -14.45 2.98
C VAL A 36 15.54 -14.24 1.58
N LEU A 37 15.72 -12.99 1.16
CA LEU A 37 16.24 -12.65 -0.17
C LEU A 37 17.67 -13.15 -0.38
N SER A 38 18.53 -13.11 0.66
CA SER A 38 19.92 -13.60 0.53
C SER A 38 20.03 -15.11 0.29
N GLY A 39 19.01 -15.89 0.67
CA GLY A 39 18.98 -17.35 0.48
C GLY A 39 18.03 -17.80 -0.63
N ALA A 40 17.30 -16.89 -1.27
CA ALA A 40 16.30 -17.22 -2.27
C ALA A 40 16.91 -17.39 -3.66
N ALA A 41 16.38 -18.33 -4.45
CA ALA A 41 16.70 -18.39 -5.88
C ALA A 41 16.11 -17.17 -6.61
N PRO A 42 16.75 -16.65 -7.68
CA PRO A 42 16.30 -15.44 -8.37
C PRO A 42 14.83 -15.49 -8.84
N ASP A 43 14.37 -16.66 -9.28
CA ASP A 43 13.01 -16.91 -9.76
C ASP A 43 12.03 -17.37 -8.66
N GLN A 44 12.50 -17.52 -7.42
CA GLN A 44 11.66 -17.95 -6.31
C GLN A 44 10.59 -16.90 -5.99
N PRO A 45 9.31 -17.27 -5.93
CA PRO A 45 8.24 -16.35 -5.55
C PRO A 45 8.28 -16.07 -4.04
N ILE A 46 8.41 -14.79 -3.67
CA ILE A 46 8.40 -14.29 -2.29
C ILE A 46 7.05 -13.62 -2.01
N ARG A 47 6.40 -14.00 -0.90
CA ARG A 47 5.18 -13.35 -0.42
C ARG A 47 5.53 -12.07 0.32
N LEU A 48 4.88 -10.97 -0.09
CA LEU A 48 5.18 -9.64 0.39
C LEU A 48 3.89 -8.91 0.78
N LEU A 49 3.98 -8.14 1.86
CA LEU A 49 3.14 -6.98 2.10
C LEU A 49 3.94 -5.72 1.74
N VAL A 50 3.44 -4.98 0.76
CA VAL A 50 3.97 -3.67 0.35
C VAL A 50 3.16 -2.60 1.05
N LEU A 51 3.83 -1.66 1.71
CA LEU A 51 3.20 -0.49 2.31
C LEU A 51 3.68 0.76 1.60
N PHE A 52 2.72 1.56 1.13
CA PHE A 52 2.98 2.80 0.43
C PHE A 52 3.09 3.97 1.42
N ALA A 53 3.89 4.98 1.05
CA ALA A 53 4.09 6.18 1.85
C ALA A 53 2.81 7.00 1.97
N GLY A 54 2.71 7.83 3.00
CA GLY A 54 1.58 8.75 3.18
C GLY A 54 0.23 8.03 3.31
N PRO A 55 0.02 7.19 4.35
CA PRO A 55 -1.31 6.64 4.62
C PRO A 55 -2.29 7.76 4.92
N LEU A 56 -3.55 7.59 4.53
CA LEU A 56 -4.62 8.51 4.91
C LEU A 56 -4.97 8.27 6.39
N GLU A 57 -4.78 9.27 7.23
CA GLU A 57 -5.00 9.13 8.67
C GLU A 57 -6.46 9.35 9.04
N GLY A 58 -6.94 8.67 10.10
CA GLY A 58 -8.32 8.82 10.56
C GLY A 58 -8.68 10.27 10.90
N LYS A 59 -7.71 11.05 11.41
CA LYS A 59 -7.90 12.48 11.72
C LYS A 59 -8.28 13.33 10.49
N ASP A 60 -7.88 12.91 9.29
CA ASP A 60 -8.16 13.60 8.03
C ASP A 60 -9.54 13.22 7.48
N LEU A 61 -10.09 12.08 7.90
CA LEU A 61 -11.39 11.56 7.47
C LEU A 61 -12.52 11.91 8.45
N LEU A 62 -12.27 11.82 9.75
CA LEU A 62 -13.27 11.90 10.81
C LEU A 62 -14.11 13.18 10.81
N PRO A 63 -13.55 14.40 10.63
CA PRO A 63 -14.33 15.64 10.72
C PRO A 63 -15.50 15.71 9.73
N ARG A 64 -15.34 15.08 8.56
CA ARG A 64 -16.40 15.00 7.55
C ARG A 64 -17.26 13.75 7.72
N ALA A 65 -16.64 12.60 7.98
CA ALA A 65 -17.34 11.34 8.16
C ALA A 65 -18.39 11.40 9.29
N GLN A 66 -18.08 12.06 10.41
CA GLN A 66 -18.99 12.18 11.56
C GLN A 66 -20.26 12.97 11.27
N ARG A 67 -20.27 13.81 10.23
CA ARG A 67 -21.44 14.62 9.82
C ARG A 67 -22.39 13.86 8.89
N LEU A 68 -22.00 12.68 8.42
CA LEU A 68 -22.79 11.86 7.52
C LEU A 68 -23.65 10.83 8.30
N PRO A 69 -24.84 10.49 7.80
CA PRO A 69 -25.60 9.31 8.24
C PRO A 69 -24.73 8.04 8.18
N ALA A 70 -25.01 7.07 9.07
CA ALA A 70 -24.23 5.85 9.17
C ALA A 70 -23.98 5.10 7.83
N PRO A 71 -24.98 4.87 6.96
CA PRO A 71 -24.74 4.18 5.68
C PRO A 71 -23.82 4.99 4.75
N GLU A 72 -24.09 6.30 4.61
CA GLU A 72 -23.30 7.21 3.76
C GLU A 72 -21.87 7.39 4.27
N ARG A 73 -21.68 7.36 5.59
CA ARG A 73 -20.37 7.47 6.23
C ARG A 73 -19.42 6.37 5.77
N ARG A 74 -19.89 5.12 5.78
CA ARG A 74 -19.07 3.97 5.40
C ARG A 74 -18.66 4.05 3.93
N GLU A 75 -19.62 4.35 3.06
CA GLU A 75 -19.39 4.50 1.63
C GLU A 75 -18.37 5.62 1.36
N TRP A 76 -18.60 6.79 1.93
CA TRP A 76 -17.71 7.95 1.78
C TRP A 76 -16.27 7.65 2.27
N VAL A 77 -16.11 7.01 3.43
CA VAL A 77 -14.78 6.63 3.94
C VAL A 77 -14.09 5.64 3.00
N LEU A 78 -14.81 4.63 2.51
CA LEU A 78 -14.25 3.63 1.61
C LEU A 78 -13.82 4.24 0.27
N GLU A 79 -14.63 5.13 -0.30
CA GLU A 79 -14.26 5.86 -1.52
C GLU A 79 -13.00 6.69 -1.31
N ARG A 80 -12.90 7.43 -0.20
CA ARG A 80 -11.72 8.25 0.09
C ARG A 80 -10.45 7.42 0.25
N LEU A 81 -10.54 6.27 0.91
CA LEU A 81 -9.41 5.34 1.05
C LEU A 81 -8.99 4.77 -0.32
N LYS A 82 -9.94 4.41 -1.17
CA LYS A 82 -9.68 3.92 -2.53
C LYS A 82 -9.02 4.98 -3.40
N ASP A 83 -9.56 6.19 -3.43
CA ASP A 83 -9.06 7.31 -4.22
C ASP A 83 -7.64 7.68 -3.79
N HIS A 84 -7.42 7.78 -2.48
CA HIS A 84 -6.11 8.09 -1.91
C HIS A 84 -5.09 7.00 -2.25
N PHE A 85 -5.46 5.72 -2.08
CA PHE A 85 -4.61 4.61 -2.47
C PHE A 85 -4.28 4.65 -3.97
N ALA A 86 -5.28 4.88 -4.82
CA ALA A 86 -5.10 4.94 -6.26
C ALA A 86 -4.14 6.07 -6.67
N ALA A 87 -4.23 7.23 -6.01
CA ALA A 87 -3.35 8.36 -6.27
C ALA A 87 -1.91 8.10 -5.80
N VAL A 88 -1.72 7.56 -4.59
CA VAL A 88 -0.40 7.38 -3.98
C VAL A 88 0.35 6.18 -4.57
N ALA A 89 -0.36 5.09 -4.86
CA ALA A 89 0.25 3.83 -5.29
C ALA A 89 0.33 3.67 -6.82
N TRP A 90 -0.07 4.69 -7.59
CA TRP A 90 -0.32 4.53 -9.03
C TRP A 90 0.88 3.97 -9.80
N GLU A 91 2.09 4.53 -9.61
CA GLU A 91 3.30 4.08 -10.31
C GLU A 91 3.71 2.66 -9.91
N ALA A 92 3.74 2.41 -8.61
CA ALA A 92 4.12 1.11 -8.08
C ALA A 92 3.13 0.03 -8.52
N MET A 93 1.83 0.32 -8.51
CA MET A 93 0.78 -0.61 -8.96
C MET A 93 0.83 -0.82 -10.48
N ALA A 94 1.11 0.20 -11.27
CA ALA A 94 1.31 0.05 -12.71
C ALA A 94 2.49 -0.89 -13.00
N TRP A 95 3.60 -0.73 -12.27
CA TRP A 95 4.74 -1.62 -12.38
C TRP A 95 4.42 -3.05 -11.93
N ILE A 96 3.75 -3.23 -10.79
CA ILE A 96 3.32 -4.56 -10.28
C ILE A 96 2.45 -5.28 -11.32
N ARG A 97 1.51 -4.56 -11.96
CA ARG A 97 0.65 -5.13 -13.01
C ARG A 97 1.46 -5.55 -14.24
N ALA A 98 2.49 -4.80 -14.62
CA ALA A 98 3.39 -5.17 -15.71
C ALA A 98 4.19 -6.45 -15.37
N GLU A 99 4.68 -6.57 -14.14
CA GLU A 99 5.34 -7.79 -13.66
C GLU A 99 4.38 -8.99 -13.61
N GLN A 100 3.12 -8.76 -13.23
CA GLN A 100 2.07 -9.78 -13.24
C GLN A 100 1.76 -10.26 -14.67
N ALA A 101 1.60 -9.34 -15.61
CA ALA A 101 1.40 -9.67 -17.03
C ALA A 101 2.57 -10.47 -17.62
N ALA A 102 3.77 -10.29 -17.08
CA ALA A 102 4.97 -11.02 -17.49
C ALA A 102 5.22 -12.31 -16.69
N GLY A 103 4.27 -12.76 -15.86
CA GLY A 103 4.37 -13.99 -15.06
C GLY A 103 5.40 -13.93 -13.92
N ARG A 104 5.82 -12.73 -13.51
CA ARG A 104 6.83 -12.51 -12.44
C ARG A 104 6.23 -12.10 -11.11
N ALA A 105 4.94 -11.74 -11.11
CA ALA A 105 4.16 -11.46 -9.92
C ALA A 105 2.78 -12.11 -10.02
N ASP A 106 2.15 -12.38 -8.88
CA ASP A 106 0.76 -12.81 -8.80
C ASP A 106 0.14 -12.48 -7.42
N LEU A 107 -1.10 -12.94 -7.18
CA LEU A 107 -1.84 -12.73 -5.93
C LEU A 107 -1.88 -11.25 -5.49
N VAL A 108 -1.94 -10.34 -6.47
CA VAL A 108 -1.96 -8.89 -6.24
C VAL A 108 -3.31 -8.50 -5.62
N ARG A 109 -3.31 -8.17 -4.33
CA ARG A 109 -4.51 -7.79 -3.56
C ARG A 109 -4.29 -6.45 -2.87
N PRO A 110 -4.91 -5.36 -3.37
CA PRO A 110 -4.88 -4.06 -2.71
C PRO A 110 -5.51 -4.10 -1.32
N LEU A 111 -4.92 -3.36 -0.39
CA LEU A 111 -5.36 -3.16 0.99
C LEU A 111 -5.48 -1.66 1.25
N TRP A 112 -6.62 -1.07 0.88
CA TRP A 112 -6.80 0.39 0.96
C TRP A 112 -6.70 0.93 2.39
N MET A 113 -7.22 0.19 3.39
CA MET A 113 -7.12 0.58 4.80
C MET A 113 -5.69 0.63 5.33
N ALA A 114 -4.81 -0.24 4.82
CA ALA A 114 -3.41 -0.29 5.22
C ALA A 114 -2.51 0.55 4.29
N ASN A 115 -3.09 1.22 3.28
CA ASN A 115 -2.38 1.85 2.18
C ASN A 115 -1.30 0.91 1.59
N GLY A 116 -1.69 -0.33 1.28
CA GLY A 116 -0.74 -1.38 0.91
C GLY A 116 -1.27 -2.39 -0.09
N CYS A 117 -0.47 -3.40 -0.40
CA CYS A 117 -0.83 -4.49 -1.30
C CYS A 117 -0.14 -5.78 -0.87
N PHE A 118 -0.89 -6.88 -0.84
CA PHE A 118 -0.29 -8.22 -0.84
C PHE A 118 0.07 -8.62 -2.27
N LEU A 119 1.20 -9.30 -2.45
CA LEU A 119 1.55 -9.98 -3.69
C LEU A 119 2.53 -11.12 -3.45
N ARG A 120 2.66 -12.01 -4.44
CA ARG A 120 3.89 -12.79 -4.62
C ARG A 120 4.69 -12.17 -5.74
N LEU A 121 5.99 -12.01 -5.52
CA LEU A 121 6.93 -11.43 -6.47
C LEU A 121 8.20 -12.27 -6.50
N ARG A 122 8.76 -12.50 -7.69
CA ARG A 122 10.08 -13.14 -7.81
C ARG A 122 11.15 -12.39 -7.02
N ALA A 123 12.06 -13.12 -6.38
CA ALA A 123 13.13 -12.57 -5.57
C ALA A 123 13.98 -11.53 -6.33
N ASP A 124 14.32 -11.79 -7.60
CA ASP A 124 15.10 -10.89 -8.47
C ASP A 124 14.42 -9.54 -8.77
N ARG A 125 13.13 -9.40 -8.45
CA ARG A 125 12.34 -8.18 -8.68
C ARG A 125 12.09 -7.37 -7.43
N VAL A 126 12.38 -7.89 -6.24
CA VAL A 126 12.05 -7.21 -4.97
C VAL A 126 12.82 -5.89 -4.82
N ASP A 127 14.10 -5.85 -5.22
CA ASP A 127 14.90 -4.62 -5.19
C ASP A 127 14.43 -3.58 -6.21
N LEU A 128 13.88 -4.03 -7.35
CA LEU A 128 13.30 -3.13 -8.35
C LEU A 128 11.99 -2.53 -7.83
N LEU A 129 11.18 -3.30 -7.11
CA LEU A 129 10.00 -2.80 -6.42
C LEU A 129 10.37 -1.80 -5.33
N ALA A 130 11.40 -2.09 -4.53
CA ALA A 130 11.87 -1.20 -3.46
C ALA A 130 12.35 0.17 -3.95
N ARG A 131 12.66 0.30 -5.25
CA ARG A 131 13.06 1.58 -5.86
C ARG A 131 11.88 2.36 -6.45
N ARG A 132 10.66 1.81 -6.43
CA ARG A 132 9.50 2.47 -7.02
C ARG A 132 9.03 3.64 -6.16
N PRO A 133 8.69 4.78 -6.79
CA PRO A 133 8.07 5.89 -6.08
C PRO A 133 6.83 5.44 -5.30
N GLY A 134 6.68 5.99 -4.09
CA GLY A 134 5.58 5.66 -3.18
C GLY A 134 5.78 4.40 -2.36
N VAL A 135 6.71 3.48 -2.68
CA VAL A 135 7.00 2.33 -1.80
C VAL A 135 7.76 2.82 -0.57
N GLN A 136 7.26 2.49 0.63
CA GLN A 136 7.88 2.88 1.90
C GLN A 136 8.46 1.68 2.63
N ARG A 137 7.74 0.56 2.65
CA ARG A 137 8.14 -0.66 3.37
C ARG A 137 7.80 -1.90 2.58
N LEU A 138 8.66 -2.90 2.70
CA LEU A 138 8.45 -4.25 2.20
C LEU A 138 8.57 -5.22 3.36
N ARG A 139 7.50 -5.94 3.65
CA ARG A 139 7.43 -6.89 4.76
C ARG A 139 7.28 -8.29 4.20
N TYR A 140 8.12 -9.20 4.65
CA TYR A 140 7.94 -10.62 4.36
C TYR A 140 6.68 -11.15 5.06
N ASP A 141 5.84 -11.84 4.28
CA ASP A 141 4.56 -12.40 4.73
C ASP A 141 4.56 -13.92 4.53
N PRO A 142 5.17 -14.70 5.46
CA PRO A 142 5.25 -16.15 5.31
C PRO A 142 3.84 -16.77 5.29
N PRO A 143 3.64 -17.88 4.56
CA PRO A 143 2.41 -18.65 4.70
C PRO A 143 2.22 -19.04 6.16
N ILE A 144 1.03 -18.81 6.71
CA ILE A 144 0.66 -19.32 8.02
C ILE A 144 0.31 -20.80 7.83
N PRO A 145 1.03 -21.74 8.48
CA PRO A 145 0.68 -23.15 8.43
C PRO A 145 -0.77 -23.35 8.90
N PHE A 146 -1.53 -24.21 8.21
CA PHE A 146 -2.93 -24.42 8.53
C PHE A 146 -3.11 -24.92 9.97
N GLU A 147 -2.15 -25.71 10.46
CA GLU A 147 -2.11 -26.25 11.81
C GLU A 147 -2.10 -25.14 12.87
N ARG A 148 -1.55 -23.96 12.56
CA ARG A 148 -1.58 -22.78 13.44
C ARG A 148 -2.87 -21.96 13.32
N LEU A 149 -3.61 -22.13 12.23
CA LEU A 149 -4.94 -21.54 12.06
C LEU A 149 -6.03 -22.42 12.67
N ALA A 150 -5.77 -23.72 12.77
CA ALA A 150 -6.64 -24.73 13.33
C ALA A 150 -6.59 -24.78 14.87
N ASP A 151 -5.94 -23.82 15.53
CA ASP A 151 -5.83 -23.82 16.99
C ASP A 151 -7.20 -23.64 17.65
N SER A 152 -7.61 -24.77 18.22
CA SER A 152 -8.45 -25.00 19.39
C SER A 152 -9.88 -24.46 19.39
N GLY A 153 -10.82 -25.33 19.03
CA GLY A 153 -12.12 -25.41 19.74
C GLY A 153 -11.98 -25.79 21.24
N GLY A 154 -10.81 -25.57 21.82
CA GLY A 154 -10.49 -25.76 23.22
C GLY A 154 -10.92 -24.51 23.96
N GLU A 155 -11.97 -24.71 24.77
CA GLU A 155 -12.34 -23.99 25.99
C GLU A 155 -11.93 -22.52 25.99
N ALA A 156 -12.92 -21.66 25.75
CA ALA A 156 -12.79 -20.23 25.94
C ALA A 156 -12.31 -19.95 27.37
N ASP A 157 -10.99 -19.85 27.55
CA ASP A 157 -10.41 -19.17 28.68
C ASP A 157 -11.06 -17.80 28.66
N THR A 158 -11.97 -17.62 29.60
CA THR A 158 -12.75 -16.41 29.75
C THR A 158 -11.76 -15.41 30.30
N ILE A 159 -11.00 -14.78 29.40
CA ILE A 159 -10.20 -13.61 29.74
C ILE A 159 -11.25 -12.53 30.01
N GLU A 160 -11.70 -12.44 31.28
CA GLU A 160 -12.31 -11.24 31.86
C GLU A 160 -11.26 -10.11 31.89
N ALA A 161 -10.68 -9.79 30.73
CA ALA A 161 -10.11 -8.49 30.52
C ALA A 161 -11.32 -7.62 30.22
N GLU A 162 -11.66 -6.77 31.17
CA GLU A 162 -12.54 -5.63 30.99
C GLU A 162 -11.92 -4.72 29.91
N VAL A 163 -12.04 -5.11 28.63
CA VAL A 163 -11.67 -4.28 27.50
C VAL A 163 -12.78 -3.24 27.46
N PRO A 164 -12.51 -1.95 27.72
CA PRO A 164 -13.53 -0.93 27.58
C PRO A 164 -14.02 -0.96 26.13
N VAL A 165 -15.25 -1.48 25.94
CA VAL A 165 -15.94 -1.68 24.66
C VAL A 165 -16.15 -0.37 23.89
N ALA A 166 -15.76 0.76 24.49
CA ALA A 166 -15.82 2.08 23.91
C ALA A 166 -14.89 2.31 22.69
N SER A 167 -13.89 1.46 22.40
CA SER A 167 -12.89 1.79 21.37
C SER A 167 -13.05 1.15 19.99
N LEU A 168 -14.00 0.21 19.80
CA LEU A 168 -14.21 -0.46 18.50
C LEU A 168 -15.67 -0.53 18.03
N SER A 169 -16.57 0.24 18.64
CA SER A 169 -17.95 0.39 18.15
C SER A 169 -18.01 1.40 17.00
N TRP A 170 -17.65 0.96 15.79
CA TRP A 170 -17.97 1.70 14.56
C TRP A 170 -19.48 1.58 14.22
N GLY A 171 -20.35 1.93 15.16
CA GLY A 171 -21.76 2.25 14.88
C GLY A 171 -22.69 1.08 14.53
N VAL A 172 -22.46 -0.14 15.03
CA VAL A 172 -23.53 -1.16 15.03
C VAL A 172 -24.39 -0.96 16.27
N SER A 173 -25.27 0.03 16.24
CA SER A 173 -26.43 0.08 17.14
C SER A 173 -27.48 -0.86 16.55
N ARG A 174 -27.86 -1.91 17.28
CA ARG A 174 -29.07 -2.70 16.98
C ARG A 174 -30.31 -1.90 17.34
#